data_AF-A0A660RKJ9-F1
#
_entry.id   AF-A0A660RKJ9-F1
#
_cell.length_a   1.000
_cell.length_b   1.000
_cell.length_c   1.000
_cell.angle_alpha   90.00
_cell.angle_beta   90.00
_cell.angle_gamma   90.00
#
_symmetry.space_group_name_H-M   'P 1'
#
loop_
_entity.id
_entity.type
_entity.pdbx_description
1 polymer ?
#
loop_
_entity_poly.entity_id
_entity_poly.type
_entity_poly.pdbx_seq_one_letter_code
_entity_poly.pdbx_strand_id
1 'polypeptide(L)'
;MWKRLSWKLTIPLVILAGLIIAVYISTLFITNLQKDDALVVNLAGRQRMLTQKMSKEILLYSKTKDPKVKEELLNTVKVFDTTLKALTYGGEAPLDLQWDAVSTLPPAPENVKEQLEKVLKLWKPFRDHIEDFLTT
;
A
#
# COMPACT_ATOMS: atom_id res chain seq x y z
N MET A 1 -56.60 14.91 23.52
CA MET A 1 -56.40 13.72 22.64
C MET A 1 -55.27 13.93 21.64
N TRP A 2 -55.27 15.02 20.86
CA TRP A 2 -54.26 15.34 19.82
C TRP A 2 -52.81 15.45 20.32
N LYS A 3 -52.54 16.14 21.45
CA LYS A 3 -51.19 16.21 22.04
C LYS A 3 -50.64 14.82 22.38
N ARG A 4 -51.46 13.91 22.90
CA ARG A 4 -51.03 12.54 23.25
C ARG A 4 -50.71 11.69 22.01
N LEU A 5 -51.33 12.01 20.86
CA LEU A 5 -51.08 11.36 19.58
C LEU A 5 -49.80 11.89 18.91
N SER A 6 -49.55 13.19 18.95
CA SER A 6 -48.34 13.79 18.38
C SER A 6 -47.06 13.36 19.10
N TRP A 7 -47.07 13.19 20.41
CA TRP A 7 -45.94 12.67 21.18
C TRP A 7 -45.59 11.22 20.83
N LYS A 8 -46.58 10.38 20.52
CA LYS A 8 -46.36 8.98 20.09
C LYS A 8 -45.70 8.89 18.71
N LEU A 9 -45.85 9.91 17.86
CA LEU A 9 -45.29 9.95 16.51
C LEU A 9 -43.95 10.69 16.44
N THR A 10 -43.74 11.72 17.26
CA THR A 10 -42.52 12.54 17.25
C THR A 10 -41.33 11.85 17.93
N ILE A 11 -41.54 11.14 19.04
CA ILE A 11 -40.47 10.40 19.73
C ILE A 11 -39.76 9.39 18.80
N PRO A 12 -40.46 8.45 18.13
CA PRO A 12 -39.77 7.50 17.25
C PRO A 12 -39.10 8.18 16.05
N LEU A 13 -39.64 9.31 15.59
CA LEU A 13 -39.03 10.09 14.50
C LEU A 13 -37.72 10.76 14.93
N VAL A 14 -37.67 11.30 16.15
CA VAL A 14 -36.45 11.87 16.75
C VAL A 14 -35.42 10.78 17.02
N ILE A 15 -35.84 9.62 17.51
CA ILE A 15 -34.95 8.45 17.69
C ILE A 15 -34.38 8.02 16.35
N LEU A 16 -35.21 7.91 15.31
CA LEU A 16 -34.78 7.55 13.96
C LEU A 16 -33.78 8.57 13.40
N ALA A 17 -34.05 9.87 13.55
CA ALA A 17 -33.14 10.93 13.14
C ALA A 17 -31.80 10.84 13.90
N GLY A 18 -31.84 10.58 15.22
CA GLY A 18 -30.65 10.35 16.04
C GLY A 18 -29.82 9.16 15.58
N LEU A 19 -30.47 8.04 15.24
CA LEU A 19 -29.81 6.85 14.70
C LEU A 19 -29.12 7.15 13.36
N ILE A 20 -29.77 7.88 12.46
CA ILE A 20 -29.18 8.27 11.16
C ILE A 20 -27.93 9.13 11.38
N ILE A 21 -28.00 10.12 12.27
CA ILE A 21 -26.86 10.98 12.61
C ILE A 21 -25.71 10.15 13.20
N ALA A 22 -26.00 9.23 14.11
CA ALA A 22 -25.00 8.36 14.72
C ALA A 22 -24.30 7.45 13.68
N VAL A 23 -25.06 6.87 12.74
CA VAL A 23 -24.51 6.06 11.64
C VAL A 23 -23.62 6.92 10.74
N TYR A 24 -24.05 8.13 10.39
CA TYR A 24 -23.27 9.04 9.55
C TYR A 24 -21.94 9.43 10.21
N ILE A 25 -21.96 9.82 11.49
CA ILE A 25 -20.75 10.14 12.25
C ILE A 25 -19.83 8.92 12.34
N SER A 26 -20.38 7.74 12.65
CA SER A 26 -19.60 6.49 12.73
C SER A 26 -18.93 6.16 11.40
N THR A 27 -19.64 6.37 10.28
CA THR A 27 -19.10 6.16 8.94
C THR A 27 -17.92 7.09 8.67
N LEU A 28 -18.05 8.38 8.95
CA LEU A 28 -16.95 9.34 8.80
C LEU A 28 -15.74 8.97 9.65
N PHE A 29 -15.96 8.50 10.87
CA PHE A 29 -14.89 8.07 11.77
C PHE A 29 -14.16 6.83 11.24
N ILE A 30 -14.89 5.78 10.87
CA ILE A 30 -14.33 4.53 10.35
C ILE A 30 -13.59 4.74 9.03
N THR A 31 -14.16 5.51 8.09
CA THR A 31 -13.51 5.79 6.80
C THR A 31 -12.20 6.57 6.99
N ASN A 32 -12.11 7.47 7.97
CA ASN A 32 -10.85 8.15 8.28
C ASN A 32 -9.78 7.19 8.81
N LEU A 33 -10.16 6.20 9.62
CA LEU A 33 -9.23 5.17 10.12
C LEU A 33 -8.72 4.24 9.01
N GLN A 34 -9.49 4.04 7.95
CA GLN A 34 -9.16 3.14 6.84
C GLN A 34 -8.39 3.81 5.69
N LYS A 35 -8.09 5.12 5.77
CA LYS A 35 -7.44 5.85 4.67
C LYS A 35 -6.10 5.23 4.25
N ASP A 36 -5.34 4.75 5.21
CA ASP A 36 -4.02 4.17 4.96
C ASP A 36 -4.10 2.72 4.44
N ASP A 37 -5.20 2.00 4.70
CA ASP A 37 -5.37 0.61 4.26
C ASP A 37 -5.35 0.51 2.73
N ALA A 38 -6.08 1.40 2.06
CA ALA A 38 -6.13 1.44 0.60
C ALA A 38 -4.74 1.70 -0.01
N LEU A 39 -3.95 2.56 0.64
CA LEU A 39 -2.58 2.87 0.22
C LEU A 39 -1.67 1.64 0.41
N VAL A 40 -1.68 1.04 1.60
CA VAL A 40 -0.87 -0.14 1.94
C VAL A 40 -1.16 -1.29 0.95
N VAL A 41 -2.44 -1.55 0.66
CA VAL A 41 -2.86 -2.58 -0.30
C VAL A 41 -2.36 -2.27 -1.71
N ASN A 42 -2.43 -1.01 -2.15
CA ASN A 42 -1.93 -0.59 -3.46
C ASN A 42 -0.41 -0.79 -3.56
N LEU A 43 0.35 -0.35 -2.55
CA LEU A 43 1.80 -0.49 -2.50
C LEU A 43 2.24 -1.97 -2.50
N ALA A 44 1.53 -2.82 -1.75
CA ALA A 44 1.74 -4.26 -1.75
C ALA A 44 1.41 -4.90 -3.12
N GLY A 45 0.30 -4.47 -3.75
CA GLY A 45 -0.04 -4.89 -5.12
C GLY A 45 1.00 -4.48 -6.14
N ARG A 46 1.54 -3.26 -6.01
CA ARG A 46 2.59 -2.71 -6.87
C ARG A 46 3.87 -3.55 -6.85
N GLN A 47 4.18 -4.23 -5.73
CA GLN A 47 5.32 -5.16 -5.67
C GLN A 47 5.24 -6.23 -6.77
N ARG A 48 4.06 -6.78 -7.05
CA ARG A 48 3.90 -7.78 -8.13
C ARG A 48 4.25 -7.19 -9.50
N MET A 49 3.76 -5.98 -9.79
CA MET A 49 4.08 -5.28 -11.04
C MET A 49 5.58 -4.98 -11.15
N LEU A 50 6.22 -4.52 -10.06
CA LEU A 50 7.64 -4.21 -10.03
C LEU A 50 8.50 -5.46 -10.29
N THR A 51 8.14 -6.64 -9.79
CA THR A 51 8.87 -7.88 -10.14
C THR A 51 8.84 -8.18 -11.63
N GLN A 52 7.68 -8.00 -12.29
CA GLN A 52 7.55 -8.20 -13.73
C GLN A 52 8.30 -7.12 -14.52
N LYS A 53 8.27 -5.88 -14.03
CA LYS A 53 9.02 -4.77 -14.62
C LYS A 53 10.53 -5.02 -14.57
N MET A 54 11.07 -5.43 -13.42
CA MET A 54 12.49 -5.80 -13.30
C MET A 54 12.87 -6.90 -14.29
N SER A 55 12.06 -7.98 -14.38
CA SER A 55 12.30 -9.06 -15.34
C SER A 55 12.35 -8.55 -16.80
N LYS A 56 11.45 -7.65 -17.17
CA LYS A 56 11.44 -7.01 -18.50
C LYS A 56 12.70 -6.18 -18.73
N GLU A 57 13.10 -5.37 -17.76
CA GLU A 57 14.27 -4.49 -17.84
C GLU A 57 15.58 -5.30 -17.92
N ILE A 58 15.71 -6.40 -17.16
CA ILE A 58 16.83 -7.35 -17.23
C ILE A 58 16.96 -7.92 -18.65
N LEU A 59 15.86 -8.42 -19.22
CA LEU A 59 15.85 -8.99 -20.58
C LEU A 59 16.19 -7.94 -21.65
N LEU A 60 15.67 -6.72 -21.49
CA LEU A 60 15.96 -5.62 -22.40
C LEU A 60 17.44 -5.23 -22.32
N TYR A 61 17.97 -5.04 -21.12
CA TYR A 61 19.38 -4.72 -20.90
C TYR A 61 20.30 -5.82 -21.43
N SER A 62 19.94 -7.09 -21.26
CA SER A 62 20.69 -8.22 -21.82
C SER A 62 20.85 -8.14 -23.34
N LYS A 63 19.89 -7.52 -24.05
CA LYS A 63 19.93 -7.39 -25.52
C LYS A 63 20.58 -6.10 -25.99
N THR A 64 20.32 -4.99 -25.31
CA THR A 64 20.74 -3.66 -25.77
C THR A 64 22.02 -3.18 -25.12
N LYS A 65 22.33 -3.65 -23.90
CA LYS A 65 23.37 -3.12 -23.01
C LYS A 65 23.27 -1.60 -22.81
N ASP A 66 22.07 -1.03 -22.98
CA ASP A 66 21.81 0.40 -22.86
C ASP A 66 21.97 0.87 -21.40
N PRO A 67 22.86 1.84 -21.11
CA PRO A 67 23.02 2.41 -19.78
C PRO A 67 21.73 2.95 -19.17
N LYS A 68 20.81 3.49 -19.99
CA LYS A 68 19.52 4.01 -19.49
C LYS A 68 18.64 2.91 -18.93
N VAL A 69 18.58 1.76 -19.60
CA VAL A 69 17.80 0.59 -19.13
C VAL A 69 18.40 0.05 -17.84
N LYS A 70 19.73 0.10 -17.69
CA LYS A 70 20.40 -0.25 -16.41
C LYS A 70 20.00 0.70 -15.29
N GLU A 71 19.95 2.01 -15.54
CA GLU A 71 19.49 3.00 -14.55
C GLU A 71 18.03 2.78 -14.16
N GLU A 72 17.15 2.52 -15.13
CA GLU A 72 15.73 2.19 -14.89
C GLU A 72 15.58 0.93 -14.02
N LEU A 73 16.34 -0.14 -14.32
CA LEU A 73 16.34 -1.36 -13.53
C LEU A 73 16.79 -1.11 -12.09
N LEU A 74 17.90 -0.37 -11.89
CA LEU A 74 18.40 -0.03 -10.55
C LEU A 74 17.38 0.78 -9.75
N ASN A 75 16.67 1.71 -10.41
CA ASN A 75 15.59 2.45 -9.76
C ASN A 75 14.42 1.54 -9.39
N THR A 76 13.98 0.65 -10.29
CA THR A 76 12.91 -0.31 -10.02
C THR A 76 13.27 -1.22 -8.83
N VAL A 77 14.50 -1.73 -8.77
CA VAL A 77 15.05 -2.52 -7.65
C VAL A 77 15.00 -1.71 -6.34
N LYS A 78 15.44 -0.45 -6.37
CA LYS A 78 15.44 0.42 -5.19
C LYS A 78 14.02 0.72 -4.68
N VAL A 79 13.09 1.01 -5.58
CA VAL A 79 11.68 1.27 -5.24
C VAL A 79 11.03 0.01 -4.66
N PHE A 80 11.28 -1.17 -5.24
CA PHE A 80 10.80 -2.44 -4.70
C PHE A 80 11.36 -2.69 -3.29
N ASP A 81 12.68 -2.62 -3.11
CA ASP A 81 13.36 -2.88 -1.83
C ASP A 81 12.85 -1.94 -0.72
N THR A 82 12.77 -0.64 -1.03
CA THR A 82 12.31 0.38 -0.08
C THR A 82 10.85 0.16 0.32
N THR A 83 9.98 -0.10 -0.67
CA THR A 83 8.56 -0.34 -0.41
C THR A 83 8.36 -1.63 0.38
N LEU A 84 9.07 -2.72 0.06
CA LEU A 84 8.97 -4.00 0.77
C LEU A 84 9.42 -3.87 2.24
N LYS A 85 10.50 -3.13 2.50
CA LYS A 85 10.94 -2.83 3.87
C LYS A 85 9.93 -1.98 4.63
N ALA A 86 9.40 -0.93 4.02
CA ALA A 86 8.38 -0.08 4.63
C ALA A 86 7.09 -0.86 4.92
N LEU A 87 6.65 -1.74 4.01
CA LEU A 87 5.51 -2.64 4.23
C LEU A 87 5.74 -3.60 5.40
N THR A 88 6.99 -3.98 5.67
CA THR A 88 7.33 -4.96 6.73
C THR A 88 7.53 -4.29 8.09
N TYR A 89 8.35 -3.23 8.13
CA TYR A 89 8.86 -2.63 9.36
C TYR A 89 8.28 -1.23 9.62
N GLY A 90 7.48 -0.71 8.70
CA GLY A 90 7.05 0.68 8.70
C GLY A 90 8.13 1.62 8.16
N GLY A 91 7.77 2.90 8.04
CA GLY A 91 8.65 3.94 7.52
C GLY A 91 8.26 4.41 6.13
N GLU A 92 9.21 5.03 5.42
CA GLU A 92 8.94 5.74 4.17
C GLU A 92 8.87 4.81 2.96
N ALA A 93 7.81 4.95 2.18
CA ALA A 93 7.62 4.27 0.91
C ALA A 93 7.33 5.29 -0.21
N PRO A 94 8.04 5.23 -1.34
CA PRO A 94 7.73 6.08 -2.50
C PRO A 94 6.38 5.69 -3.10
N LEU A 95 5.60 6.68 -3.54
CA LEU A 95 4.28 6.48 -4.15
C LEU A 95 4.36 6.18 -5.66
N ASP A 96 5.48 6.52 -6.28
CA ASP A 96 5.76 6.35 -7.69
C ASP A 96 7.22 5.93 -7.92
N LEU A 97 7.65 5.88 -9.18
CA LEU A 97 9.03 5.54 -9.56
C LEU A 97 9.93 6.76 -9.63
N GLN A 98 9.35 7.96 -9.68
CA GLN A 98 10.06 9.23 -9.79
C GLN A 98 10.55 9.74 -8.43
N TRP A 99 10.02 9.16 -7.35
CA TRP A 99 10.21 9.61 -5.97
C TRP A 99 9.61 11.00 -5.72
N ASP A 100 8.58 11.38 -6.49
CA ASP A 100 7.93 12.70 -6.38
C ASP A 100 7.14 12.82 -5.07
N ALA A 101 6.58 11.70 -4.60
CA ALA A 101 5.86 11.63 -3.34
C ALA A 101 6.26 10.39 -2.53
N VAL A 102 6.29 10.57 -1.21
CA VAL A 102 6.60 9.54 -0.22
C VAL A 102 5.48 9.53 0.81
N SER A 103 5.08 8.34 1.26
CA SER A 103 4.18 8.17 2.38
C SER A 103 4.84 7.37 3.50
N THR A 104 4.46 7.66 4.74
CA THR A 104 4.91 6.91 5.91
C THR A 104 3.91 5.82 6.21
N LEU A 105 4.38 4.57 6.22
CA LEU A 105 3.57 3.39 6.51
C LEU A 105 3.75 2.97 7.97
N PRO A 106 2.68 2.48 8.62
CA PRO A 106 2.81 1.76 9.89
C PRO A 106 3.52 0.42 9.67
N PRO A 107 4.14 -0.15 10.72
CA PRO A 107 4.71 -1.50 10.65
C PRO A 107 3.63 -2.56 10.38
N ALA A 108 4.02 -3.66 9.75
CA ALA A 108 3.12 -4.76 9.48
C ALA A 108 2.52 -5.34 10.78
N PRO A 109 1.23 -5.68 10.80
CA PRO A 109 0.66 -6.43 11.90
C PRO A 109 1.26 -7.85 11.95
N GLU A 110 1.33 -8.43 13.14
CA GLU A 110 2.08 -9.68 13.40
C GLU A 110 1.63 -10.85 12.50
N ASN A 111 0.34 -10.92 12.19
CA ASN A 111 -0.24 -11.95 11.32
C ASN A 111 0.22 -11.89 9.86
N VAL A 112 0.72 -10.73 9.38
CA VAL A 112 1.20 -10.53 8.00
C VAL A 112 2.73 -10.44 7.96
N LYS A 113 3.34 -9.98 9.04
CA LYS A 113 4.79 -9.77 9.15
C LYS A 113 5.59 -11.03 8.81
N GLU A 114 5.19 -12.20 9.30
CA GLU A 114 5.88 -13.46 9.00
C GLU A 114 5.94 -13.74 7.49
N GLN A 115 4.86 -13.44 6.77
CA GLN A 115 4.82 -13.62 5.31
C GLN A 115 5.70 -12.61 4.58
N LEU A 116 5.73 -11.36 5.03
CA LEU A 116 6.60 -10.33 4.46
C LEU A 116 8.08 -10.64 4.70
N GLU A 117 8.43 -11.19 5.86
CA GLU A 117 9.79 -11.66 6.15
C GLU A 117 10.21 -12.83 5.25
N LYS A 118 9.29 -13.73 4.89
CA LYS A 118 9.55 -14.75 3.86
C LYS A 118 9.85 -14.11 2.51
N VAL A 119 9.09 -13.08 2.12
CA VAL A 119 9.33 -12.34 0.86
C VAL A 119 10.69 -11.62 0.91
N LEU A 120 11.07 -10.99 2.03
CA LEU A 120 12.39 -10.38 2.20
C LEU A 120 13.53 -11.41 2.05
N LYS A 121 13.37 -12.61 2.62
CA LYS A 121 14.35 -13.70 2.48
C LYS A 121 14.50 -14.17 1.03
N LEU A 122 13.42 -14.20 0.26
CA LEU A 122 13.45 -14.53 -1.18
C LEU A 122 14.00 -13.39 -2.04
N TRP A 123 13.72 -12.15 -1.64
CA TRP A 123 14.16 -10.96 -2.34
C TRP A 123 15.67 -10.80 -2.31
N LYS A 124 16.31 -11.05 -1.15
CA LYS A 124 17.76 -10.88 -0.98
C LYS A 124 18.59 -11.59 -2.07
N PRO A 125 18.51 -12.92 -2.26
CA PRO A 125 19.28 -13.60 -3.30
C PRO A 125 18.89 -13.17 -4.72
N PHE A 126 17.62 -12.83 -4.96
CA PHE A 126 17.19 -12.33 -6.27
C PHE A 126 17.83 -10.98 -6.60
N ARG A 127 17.89 -10.07 -5.63
CA ARG A 127 18.57 -8.79 -5.75
C ARG A 127 20.07 -8.98 -6.00
N ASP A 128 20.71 -9.85 -5.23
CA ASP A 128 22.15 -10.15 -5.37
C ASP A 128 22.46 -10.64 -6.81
N HIS A 129 21.64 -11.52 -7.37
CA HIS A 129 21.78 -11.97 -8.77
C HIS A 129 21.63 -10.84 -9.81
N ILE A 130 20.77 -9.84 -9.54
CA ILE A 130 20.63 -8.68 -10.43
C ILE A 130 21.91 -7.84 -10.38
N GLU A 131 22.43 -7.58 -9.19
CA GLU A 131 23.66 -6.80 -9.00
C GLU A 131 24.85 -7.49 -9.70
N ASP A 132 25.01 -8.80 -9.52
CA ASP A 132 26.03 -9.60 -10.21
C ASP A 132 25.88 -9.52 -11.75
N PHE A 133 24.65 -9.70 -12.25
CA PHE A 133 24.36 -9.58 -13.68
C PHE A 133 24.70 -8.21 -14.27
N LEU A 134 24.55 -7.13 -13.50
CA LEU A 134 24.85 -5.76 -13.94
C LEU A 134 26.33 -5.40 -13.88
N THR A 135 27.15 -6.20 -13.20
CA THR A 135 28.62 -6.04 -13.14
C THR A 135 29.37 -6.87 -14.17
N THR A 136 28.67 -7.82 -14.83
CA THR A 136 29.21 -8.68 -15.91
C THR A 136 29.01 -8.08 -17.30
#